data_AF-A0A428NM45-F1
#
_entry.id   AF-A0A428NM45-F1
#
_cell.length_a   1.000
_cell.length_b   1.000
_cell.length_c   1.000
_cell.angle_alpha   90.00
_cell.angle_beta   90.00
_cell.angle_gamma   90.00
#
_symmetry.space_group_name_H-M   'P 1'
#
loop_
_entity.id
_entity.type
_entity.pdbx_description
1 polymer ?
#
loop_
_entity_poly.entity_id
_entity_poly.type
_entity_poly.pdbx_seq_one_letter_code
_entity_poly.pdbx_strand_id
1 'polypeptide(L)'
;MDTENGRDGTGFPALAKRIAINPDYEAFIFRKFDRLSARNLLHLESRLTYLEWKLDQADAQASNAQDNETLRSLRTWEAFEENAKDATRTEYTRMKIAEEIRETLKDYRLAEKRLDESNHRDLVAVRRPADTDLLSRFLQDCWIFKVQFTQAASPT
;
A
#
# COMPACT_ATOMS: atom_id res chain seq x y z
N MET A 1 -60.01 5.16 -4.58
CA MET A 1 -58.98 4.59 -5.48
C MET A 1 -57.76 5.42 -5.21
N ASP A 2 -57.05 5.09 -4.14
CA ASP A 2 -55.89 5.86 -3.69
C ASP A 2 -54.72 4.89 -3.61
N THR A 3 -53.71 5.28 -4.36
CA THR A 3 -52.58 4.51 -4.84
C THR A 3 -51.67 4.04 -3.71
N GLU A 4 -51.22 2.80 -3.88
CA GLU A 4 -50.07 2.15 -3.24
C GLU A 4 -49.14 3.09 -2.46
N ASN A 5 -49.21 3.00 -1.13
CA ASN A 5 -48.22 3.57 -0.22
C ASN A 5 -46.95 2.68 -0.26
N GLY A 6 -46.22 2.79 -1.36
CA GLY A 6 -45.00 2.03 -1.62
C GLY A 6 -43.82 2.58 -0.83
N ARG A 7 -43.63 2.07 0.40
CA ARG A 7 -42.36 2.07 1.18
C ARG A 7 -41.42 3.24 0.87
N ASP A 8 -41.70 4.39 1.49
CA ASP A 8 -40.77 5.52 1.49
C ASP A 8 -39.38 5.07 1.95
N GLY A 9 -38.42 5.24 1.05
CA GLY A 9 -37.10 4.64 1.10
C GLY A 9 -36.36 4.91 2.40
N THR A 10 -35.88 3.84 3.02
CA THR A 10 -34.94 3.88 4.13
C THR A 10 -33.60 3.25 3.70
N GLY A 11 -32.52 3.60 4.38
CA GLY A 11 -31.18 3.08 4.08
C GLY A 11 -30.45 3.80 2.93
N PHE A 12 -29.42 3.13 2.40
CA PHE A 12 -28.49 3.72 1.42
C PHE A 12 -29.15 4.31 0.15
N PRO A 13 -30.20 3.71 -0.46
CA PRO A 13 -30.82 4.27 -1.66
C PRO A 13 -31.49 5.63 -1.45
N ALA A 14 -32.17 5.81 -0.30
CA ALA A 14 -32.82 7.09 0.03
C ALA A 14 -31.81 8.18 0.38
N LEU A 15 -30.72 7.82 1.07
CA LEU A 15 -29.61 8.72 1.36
C LEU A 15 -28.89 9.16 0.08
N ALA A 16 -28.60 8.23 -0.84
CA ALA A 16 -27.99 8.52 -2.13
C ALA A 16 -28.85 9.50 -2.96
N LYS A 17 -30.16 9.26 -3.02
CA LYS A 17 -31.11 10.18 -3.68
C LYS A 17 -31.08 11.59 -3.06
N ARG A 18 -30.97 11.70 -1.73
CA ARG A 18 -30.87 13.01 -1.05
C ARG A 18 -29.55 13.74 -1.33
N ILE A 19 -28.44 13.01 -1.43
CA ILE A 19 -27.12 13.56 -1.80
C ILE A 19 -27.15 14.07 -3.26
N ALA A 20 -27.78 13.33 -4.17
CA ALA A 20 -27.85 13.69 -5.59
C ALA A 20 -28.75 14.90 -5.91
N ILE A 21 -29.73 15.23 -5.05
CA ILE A 21 -30.71 16.30 -5.31
C ILE A 21 -30.15 17.71 -5.00
N ASN A 22 -29.09 17.82 -4.20
CA ASN A 22 -28.50 19.10 -3.83
C ASN A 22 -27.01 19.09 -4.20
N PRO A 23 -26.64 19.61 -5.39
CA PRO A 23 -25.26 19.63 -5.85
C PRO A 23 -24.33 20.48 -4.97
N ASP A 24 -24.88 21.34 -4.10
CA ASP A 24 -24.10 22.20 -3.19
C ASP A 24 -23.64 21.49 -1.89
N TYR A 25 -23.91 20.19 -1.72
CA TYR A 25 -23.25 19.37 -0.68
C TYR A 25 -21.84 18.91 -1.09
N GLU A 26 -21.03 19.81 -1.67
CA GLU A 26 -19.56 19.64 -1.64
C GLU A 26 -19.01 19.58 -0.20
N ALA A 27 -19.81 19.98 0.80
CA ALA A 27 -19.51 19.82 2.21
C ALA A 27 -19.76 18.38 2.70
N PHE A 28 -18.84 17.48 2.34
CA PHE A 28 -18.34 16.35 3.13
C PHE A 28 -19.29 15.77 4.22
N ILE A 29 -20.22 14.89 3.82
CA ILE A 29 -20.86 13.94 4.76
C ILE A 29 -19.86 12.81 5.15
N PHE A 30 -18.70 12.76 4.49
CA PHE A 30 -17.65 11.81 4.82
C PHE A 30 -16.76 12.39 5.92
N ARG A 31 -16.75 11.74 7.08
CA ARG A 31 -15.77 11.98 8.14
C ARG A 31 -14.38 11.91 7.53
N LYS A 32 -13.58 12.98 7.68
CA LYS A 32 -12.15 12.99 7.38
C LYS A 32 -11.49 12.05 8.39
N PHE A 33 -11.32 10.78 8.02
CA PHE A 33 -10.76 9.76 8.91
C PHE A 33 -9.23 9.90 9.01
N ASP A 34 -8.70 11.10 9.28
CA ASP A 34 -7.28 11.45 9.16
C ASP A 34 -6.35 10.46 9.84
N ARG A 35 -6.66 10.10 11.08
CA ARG A 35 -5.91 9.10 11.84
C ARG A 35 -5.92 7.71 11.18
N LEU A 36 -7.06 7.29 10.61
CA LEU A 36 -7.14 6.00 9.92
C LEU A 36 -6.47 6.06 8.56
N SER A 37 -6.56 7.17 7.83
CA SER A 37 -5.88 7.38 6.56
C SER A 37 -4.36 7.36 6.73
N ALA A 38 -3.84 8.07 7.74
CA ALA A 38 -2.41 8.01 8.09
C ALA A 38 -1.98 6.60 8.50
N ARG A 39 -2.79 5.89 9.31
CA ARG A 39 -2.50 4.50 9.66
C ARG A 39 -2.52 3.57 8.45
N ASN A 40 -3.43 3.79 7.50
CA ASN A 40 -3.48 3.04 6.25
C ASN A 40 -2.23 3.28 5.41
N LEU A 41 -1.76 4.53 5.33
CA LEU A 41 -0.52 4.87 4.64
C LEU A 41 0.68 4.12 5.24
N LEU A 42 0.85 4.17 6.58
CA LEU A 42 1.92 3.46 7.28
C LEU A 42 1.88 1.95 7.05
N HIS A 43 0.68 1.36 6.98
CA HIS A 43 0.53 -0.07 6.68
C HIS A 43 0.94 -0.39 5.24
N LEU A 44 0.59 0.47 4.28
CA LEU A 44 1.00 0.32 2.89
C LEU A 44 2.51 0.47 2.73
N GLU A 45 3.13 1.44 3.41
CA GLU A 45 4.60 1.60 3.44
C GLU A 45 5.28 0.38 4.04
N SER A 46 4.84 -0.08 5.21
CA SER A 46 5.37 -1.30 5.82
C SER A 46 5.23 -2.52 4.92
N ARG A 47 4.12 -2.62 4.17
CA ARG A 47 3.91 -3.71 3.22
C ARG A 47 4.86 -3.60 2.03
N LEU A 48 5.03 -2.40 1.47
CA LEU A 48 5.96 -2.15 0.37
C LEU A 48 7.39 -2.51 0.77
N THR A 49 7.88 -2.03 1.91
CA THR A 49 9.21 -2.38 2.42
C THR A 49 9.40 -3.88 2.60
N TYR A 50 8.39 -4.59 3.11
CA TYR A 50 8.43 -6.04 3.24
C TYR A 50 8.49 -6.75 1.88
N LEU A 51 7.69 -6.31 0.90
CA LEU A 51 7.68 -6.89 -0.44
C LEU A 51 8.98 -6.59 -1.21
N GLU A 52 9.53 -5.39 -1.05
CA GLU A 52 10.85 -5.00 -1.58
C GLU A 52 11.94 -5.92 -1.06
N TRP A 53 12.03 -6.08 0.27
CA TRP A 53 12.98 -7.02 0.89
C TRP A 53 12.80 -8.44 0.35
N LYS A 54 11.56 -8.90 0.18
CA LYS A 54 11.27 -10.24 -0.32
C LYS A 54 11.71 -10.41 -1.78
N LEU A 55 11.52 -9.38 -2.60
CA LEU A 55 11.97 -9.36 -3.99
C LEU A 55 13.49 -9.37 -4.07
N ASP A 56 14.17 -8.53 -3.27
CA ASP A 56 15.64 -8.47 -3.20
C ASP A 56 16.25 -9.83 -2.82
N GLN A 57 15.64 -10.54 -1.87
CA GLN A 57 16.08 -11.88 -1.49
C GLN A 57 15.91 -12.88 -2.65
N ALA A 58 14.79 -12.82 -3.37
CA ALA A 58 14.55 -13.69 -4.52
C ALA A 58 15.49 -13.39 -5.68
N ASP A 59 15.81 -12.12 -5.92
CA ASP A 59 16.79 -11.67 -6.92
C ASP A 59 18.21 -12.11 -6.56
N ALA A 60 18.59 -12.01 -5.28
CA ALA A 60 19.88 -12.51 -4.79
C ALA A 60 20.00 -14.03 -4.95
N GLN A 61 18.94 -14.78 -4.68
CA GLN A 61 18.90 -16.23 -4.91
C GLN A 61 19.06 -16.58 -6.39
N ALA A 62 18.34 -15.88 -7.28
CA ALA A 62 18.44 -16.06 -8.72
C ALA A 62 19.85 -15.70 -9.25
N SER A 63 20.50 -14.67 -8.70
CA SER A 63 21.87 -14.31 -9.09
C SER A 63 22.91 -15.35 -8.71
N ASN A 64 22.64 -16.17 -7.69
CA ASN A 64 23.51 -17.27 -7.27
C ASN A 64 23.18 -18.58 -8.01
N ALA A 65 22.15 -18.61 -8.85
CA ALA A 65 21.80 -19.79 -9.63
C ALA A 65 22.86 -20.05 -10.70
N GLN A 66 23.19 -21.33 -10.90
CA GLN A 66 24.06 -21.77 -12.01
C GLN A 66 23.29 -21.91 -13.33
N ASP A 67 21.96 -21.75 -13.31
CA ASP A 67 21.11 -21.87 -14.49
C ASP A 67 21.23 -20.61 -15.38
N ASN A 68 21.75 -20.81 -16.60
CA ASN A 68 21.89 -19.75 -17.59
C ASN A 68 20.56 -19.09 -17.94
N GLU A 69 19.45 -19.84 -17.91
CA GLU A 69 18.14 -19.29 -18.26
C GLU A 69 17.60 -18.39 -17.13
N THR A 70 17.86 -18.72 -15.87
CA THR A 70 17.60 -17.82 -14.73
C THR A 70 18.51 -16.60 -14.73
N LEU A 71 19.78 -16.75 -15.11
CA LEU A 71 20.66 -15.59 -15.27
C LEU A 71 20.24 -14.67 -16.43
N ARG A 72 19.63 -15.23 -17.48
CA ARG A 72 19.05 -14.46 -18.59
C ARG A 72 17.79 -13.74 -18.14
N SER A 73 16.92 -14.38 -17.36
CA SER A 73 15.70 -13.78 -16.82
C SER A 73 15.98 -12.59 -15.88
N LEU A 74 17.17 -12.53 -15.26
CA LEU A 74 17.60 -11.35 -14.48
C LEU A 74 17.88 -10.11 -15.34
N ARG A 75 18.21 -10.28 -16.63
CA ARG A 75 18.68 -9.18 -17.49
C ARG A 75 17.69 -8.79 -18.57
N THR A 76 16.78 -9.70 -18.94
CA THR A 76 15.87 -9.51 -20.06
C THR A 76 14.43 -9.75 -19.61
N TRP A 77 13.59 -8.71 -19.76
CA TRP A 77 12.18 -8.75 -19.39
C TRP A 77 11.40 -9.85 -20.13
N GLU A 78 11.63 -10.01 -21.44
CA GLU A 78 10.93 -11.03 -22.24
C GLU A 78 11.22 -12.45 -21.71
N ALA A 79 12.47 -12.74 -21.34
CA ALA A 79 12.85 -14.02 -20.74
C ALA A 79 12.25 -14.18 -19.33
N PHE A 80 12.21 -13.10 -18.55
CA PHE A 80 11.56 -13.10 -17.25
C PHE A 80 10.07 -13.42 -17.33
N GLU A 81 9.35 -12.76 -18.23
CA GLU A 81 7.92 -12.97 -18.44
C GLU A 81 7.61 -14.38 -18.94
N GLU A 82 8.40 -14.90 -19.89
CA GLU A 82 8.22 -16.27 -20.40
C GLU A 82 8.47 -17.30 -19.30
N ASN A 83 9.58 -17.16 -18.55
CA ASN A 83 9.95 -18.09 -17.49
C ASN A 83 9.01 -17.98 -16.27
N ALA A 84 8.40 -16.82 -16.05
CA ALA A 84 7.41 -16.61 -15.01
C ALA A 84 6.05 -17.26 -15.31
N LYS A 85 5.81 -17.82 -16.51
CA LYS A 85 4.62 -18.63 -16.78
C LYS A 85 4.67 -20.00 -16.11
N ASP A 86 5.87 -20.50 -15.83
CA ASP A 86 6.09 -21.79 -15.19
C ASP A 86 6.10 -21.64 -13.67
N ALA A 87 5.07 -22.17 -13.01
CA ALA A 87 4.90 -22.11 -11.56
C ALA A 87 6.00 -22.81 -10.75
N THR A 88 6.79 -23.68 -11.40
CA THR A 88 7.91 -24.39 -10.75
C THR A 88 9.18 -23.54 -10.67
N ARG A 89 9.27 -22.48 -11.47
CA ARG A 89 10.45 -21.63 -11.55
C ARG A 89 10.41 -20.50 -10.53
N THR A 90 11.60 -20.03 -10.16
CA THR A 90 11.76 -18.91 -9.21
C THR A 90 11.16 -17.61 -9.75
N GLU A 91 11.18 -17.45 -11.07
CA GLU A 91 10.67 -16.33 -11.84
C GLU A 91 9.16 -16.13 -11.64
N TYR A 92 8.40 -17.22 -11.49
CA TYR A 92 6.96 -17.14 -11.18
C TYR A 92 6.72 -16.44 -9.84
N THR A 93 7.50 -16.80 -8.82
CA THR A 93 7.38 -16.19 -7.48
C THR A 93 7.81 -14.72 -7.52
N ARG A 94 8.89 -14.41 -8.23
CA ARG A 94 9.37 -13.02 -8.41
C ARG A 94 8.33 -12.16 -9.13
N MET A 95 7.70 -12.68 -10.18
CA MET A 95 6.64 -11.98 -10.91
C MET A 95 5.45 -11.68 -10.02
N LYS A 96 4.99 -12.65 -9.22
CA LYS A 96 3.91 -12.41 -8.26
C LYS A 96 4.23 -11.31 -7.26
N ILE A 97 5.45 -11.29 -6.71
CA ILE A 97 5.87 -10.23 -5.79
C ILE A 97 5.87 -8.86 -6.51
N ALA A 98 6.37 -8.80 -7.74
CA ALA A 98 6.37 -7.57 -8.54
C ALA A 98 4.94 -7.06 -8.83
N GLU A 99 4.01 -7.96 -9.12
CA GLU A 99 2.59 -7.63 -9.29
C GLU A 99 1.97 -7.13 -7.98
N GLU A 100 2.24 -7.79 -6.85
CA GLU A 100 1.77 -7.35 -5.54
C GLU A 100 2.34 -5.96 -5.16
N ILE A 101 3.60 -5.68 -5.46
CA ILE A 101 4.21 -4.35 -5.30
C ILE A 101 3.48 -3.34 -6.17
N ARG A 102 3.22 -3.67 -7.44
CA ARG A 102 2.53 -2.79 -8.38
C ARG A 102 1.13 -2.43 -7.87
N GLU A 103 0.35 -3.39 -7.39
CA GLU A 103 -0.98 -3.11 -6.84
C GLU A 103 -0.89 -2.31 -5.53
N THR A 104 0.03 -2.66 -4.63
CA THR A 104 0.22 -1.93 -3.36
C THR A 104 0.67 -0.48 -3.61
N LEU A 105 1.51 -0.23 -4.62
CA LEU A 105 1.91 1.12 -5.04
C LEU A 105 0.75 1.93 -5.61
N LYS A 106 -0.18 1.31 -6.34
CA LYS A 106 -1.39 2.00 -6.80
C LYS A 106 -2.24 2.43 -5.61
N ASP A 107 -2.46 1.53 -4.65
CA ASP A 107 -3.22 1.82 -3.43
C ASP A 107 -2.55 2.92 -2.60
N TYR A 108 -1.22 2.89 -2.50
CA TYR A 108 -0.42 3.93 -1.84
C TYR A 108 -0.62 5.30 -2.49
N ARG A 109 -0.40 5.40 -3.81
CA ARG A 109 -0.57 6.66 -4.55
C ARG A 109 -2.00 7.21 -4.45
N LEU A 110 -2.99 6.32 -4.45
CA LEU A 110 -4.39 6.70 -4.30
C LEU A 110 -4.69 7.18 -2.87
N ALA A 111 -4.13 6.54 -1.86
CA ALA A 111 -4.25 6.97 -0.46
C ALA A 111 -3.59 8.32 -0.23
N GLU A 112 -2.39 8.54 -0.78
CA GLU A 112 -1.65 9.80 -0.75
C GLU A 112 -2.46 10.93 -1.40
N LYS A 113 -2.96 10.73 -2.62
CA LYS A 113 -3.77 11.73 -3.33
C LYS A 113 -5.03 12.14 -2.55
N ARG A 114 -5.71 11.18 -1.92
CA ARG A 114 -6.89 11.46 -1.08
C ARG A 114 -6.55 12.32 0.14
N LEU A 115 -5.35 12.14 0.70
CA LEU A 115 -4.88 12.99 1.79
C LEU A 115 -4.63 14.42 1.29
N ASP A 116 -3.99 14.59 0.13
CA ASP A 116 -3.69 15.92 -0.44
C ASP A 116 -4.96 16.71 -0.83
N GLU A 117 -5.92 16.06 -1.51
CA GLU A 117 -7.21 16.66 -1.88
C GLU A 117 -8.01 17.10 -0.65
N SER A 118 -7.93 16.34 0.44
CA SER A 118 -8.56 16.68 1.72
C SER A 118 -7.86 17.83 2.46
N ASN A 119 -6.65 18.21 2.03
CA ASN A 119 -5.78 19.21 2.67
C ASN A 119 -5.63 20.51 1.87
N HIS A 120 -6.37 20.68 0.76
CA HIS A 120 -6.26 21.84 -0.14
C HIS A 120 -6.67 23.19 0.49
N ARG A 121 -7.08 23.23 1.77
CA ARG A 121 -7.24 24.48 2.54
C ARG A 121 -6.17 24.73 3.62
N ASP A 122 -5.28 23.76 3.90
CA ASP A 122 -4.34 23.84 5.04
C ASP A 122 -2.84 23.78 4.65
N LEU A 123 -2.49 23.60 3.37
CA LEU A 123 -1.09 23.44 2.93
C LEU A 123 -0.37 24.75 2.55
N VAL A 124 -0.67 25.87 3.21
CA VAL A 124 0.25 27.04 3.23
C VAL A 124 1.38 26.85 4.26
N ALA A 125 1.32 25.83 5.13
CA ALA A 125 2.24 25.70 6.27
C ALA A 125 3.31 24.59 6.18
N VAL A 126 3.57 23.96 5.03
CA VAL A 126 4.68 22.99 4.91
C VAL A 126 5.61 23.33 3.76
N ARG A 127 6.05 24.59 3.70
CA ARG A 127 7.33 24.91 3.06
C ARG A 127 8.41 24.49 4.06
N ARG A 128 9.16 23.43 3.73
CA ARG A 128 10.23 22.85 4.57
C ARG A 128 11.14 23.94 5.17
N PRO A 129 11.39 23.96 6.49
CA PRO A 129 12.71 24.26 7.01
C PRO A 129 13.54 22.98 6.95
N ALA A 130 14.79 23.12 6.52
CA ALA A 130 15.74 22.03 6.28
C ALA A 130 16.30 21.38 7.56
N ASP A 131 15.56 21.40 8.66
CA ASP A 131 16.00 20.82 9.92
C ASP A 131 14.86 20.01 10.55
N THR A 132 15.23 18.87 11.11
CA THR A 132 14.37 17.93 11.86
C THR A 132 13.50 17.02 11.02
N ASP A 133 14.18 16.06 10.41
CA ASP A 133 13.66 14.77 9.96
C ASP A 133 13.17 13.89 11.14
N LEU A 134 12.21 14.42 11.91
CA LEU A 134 11.61 13.76 13.08
C LEU A 134 10.81 12.53 12.67
N LEU A 135 10.20 12.56 11.48
CA LEU A 135 9.48 11.44 10.91
C LEU A 135 10.43 10.31 10.53
N SER A 136 11.56 10.58 9.85
CA SER A 136 12.49 9.48 9.55
C SER A 136 13.17 8.96 10.80
N ARG A 137 13.44 9.79 11.82
CA ARG A 137 13.99 9.31 13.10
C ARG A 137 12.99 8.44 13.86
N PHE A 138 11.72 8.83 13.89
CA PHE A 138 10.64 8.04 14.50
C PHE A 138 10.37 6.73 13.75
N LEU A 139 10.43 6.76 12.41
CA LEU A 139 10.29 5.56 11.58
C LEU A 139 11.51 4.62 11.71
N GLN A 140 12.73 5.16 11.83
CA GLN A 140 13.95 4.37 12.13
C GLN A 140 13.87 3.69 13.49
N ASP A 141 13.38 4.37 14.53
CA ASP A 141 13.19 3.79 15.87
C ASP A 141 12.14 2.67 15.88
N CYS A 142 11.16 2.71 14.97
CA CYS A 142 10.10 1.70 14.87
C CYS A 142 10.49 0.49 14.00
N TRP A 143 11.43 0.64 13.05
CA TRP A 143 11.75 -0.41 12.06
C TRP A 143 12.92 -1.35 12.43
N ILE A 144 13.79 -0.99 13.38
CA ILE A 144 14.93 -1.86 13.75
C ILE A 144 14.49 -2.93 14.75
N PHE A 145 14.14 -4.11 14.21
CA PHE A 145 14.29 -5.44 14.81
C PHE A 145 14.53 -5.51 16.34
N LYS A 146 13.46 -5.56 17.15
CA LYS A 146 13.52 -6.29 18.43
C LYS A 146 13.28 -7.77 18.18
N VAL A 147 14.25 -8.41 17.55
CA VAL A 147 14.40 -9.86 17.56
C VAL A 147 14.83 -10.26 18.97
N GLN A 148 13.87 -10.59 19.82
CA GLN A 148 14.16 -11.32 21.06
C GLN A 148 14.48 -12.78 20.73
N PHE A 149 15.62 -13.02 20.07
CA PHE A 149 16.34 -14.29 20.22
C PHE A 149 17.39 -14.09 21.31
N THR A 150 16.95 -14.16 22.56
CA THR A 150 17.87 -14.33 23.69
C THR A 150 17.16 -15.06 24.83
N GLN A 151 16.71 -16.28 24.52
CA GLN A 151 16.57 -17.33 25.52
C GLN A 151 17.03 -18.66 24.93
N ALA A 152 18.34 -18.75 24.66
CA ALA A 152 19.06 -20.02 24.54
C ALA A 152 20.57 -19.76 24.66
N ALA A 153 21.09 -19.72 25.89
CA ALA A 153 22.42 -20.19 26.32
C ALA A 153 22.69 -19.78 27.80
N SER A 154 22.55 -20.75 28.70
CA SER A 154 22.92 -20.78 30.15
C SER A 154 24.46 -20.63 30.34
N PRO A 155 25.09 -20.52 31.56
CA PRO A 155 24.77 -21.23 32.82
C PRO A 155 25.09 -20.51 34.16
N THR A 156 24.60 -21.09 35.26
CA THR A 156 25.33 -21.22 36.54
C THR A 156 24.98 -22.57 37.16
#